data_AF-A0A177LG90-F1
#
_entry.id   AF-A0A177LG90-F1
#
_cell.length_a   1.000
_cell.length_b   1.000
_cell.length_c   1.000
_cell.angle_alpha   90.00
_cell.angle_beta   90.00
_cell.angle_gamma   90.00
#
_symmetry.space_group_name_H-M   'P 1'
#
loop_
_entity.id
_entity.type
_entity.pdbx_description
1 polymer ?
#
loop_
_entity_poly.entity_id
_entity_poly.type
_entity_poly.pdbx_seq_one_letter_code
_entity_poly.pdbx_strand_id
1 'polypeptide(L)'
;MCFFESLIFSDFTVNRKEVTLIINKFPKKFTMKKLIIFSTILLSSFMIAQNKIANIYSTSELRNKHNSVPANEEQQFYVQYLKASLFENIKNNFNYKQYPSELLRKFTDSVVSHNDFGFDEQISNNQEEKVMTFEEYASLEKERENKQKQSLEKMKKEDPKQYKLMTSVLDGVSDKTGDVKKDYEQYKENYEYHKNPLNDPYSLESRKLIIKKLDEQFAKKNYDSEETKELLLKNFSPNYIYFPHPVSKHDSEAQVYEVIENEILAFGVTSGYAAGTYENYYKIDGESIIPISVYPYEDQNFDKKVSKYVKKGFRFEERAGADIKKIGDDYFLSTNLYNEDDANCCPSLLIEYKTKDFKTFIPLKIADNSENPKWKTVK
;
A
#
# COMPACT_ATOMS: atom_id res chain seq x y z
N MET A 1 -41.85 -20.74 -16.14
CA MET A 1 -41.56 -19.32 -16.38
C MET A 1 -40.10 -19.13 -15.98
N CYS A 2 -39.21 -19.48 -16.91
CA CYS A 2 -37.76 -19.37 -16.79
C CYS A 2 -37.32 -18.00 -17.29
N PHE A 3 -36.04 -17.66 -17.05
CA PHE A 3 -35.30 -16.44 -17.38
C PHE A 3 -35.42 -15.29 -16.37
N PHE A 4 -34.52 -15.27 -15.37
CA PHE A 4 -33.34 -14.38 -15.35
C PHE A 4 -32.52 -14.70 -14.09
N GLU A 5 -31.64 -15.69 -14.19
CA GLU A 5 -30.41 -15.76 -13.38
C GLU A 5 -29.27 -15.20 -14.25
N SER A 6 -28.25 -14.64 -13.58
CA SER A 6 -27.02 -14.03 -14.11
C SER A 6 -27.09 -12.52 -14.49
N LEU A 7 -26.86 -11.70 -13.46
CA LEU A 7 -25.98 -10.54 -13.58
C LEU A 7 -25.27 -10.40 -12.23
N ILE A 8 -24.14 -11.09 -12.14
CA ILE A 8 -23.17 -10.97 -11.06
C ILE A 8 -22.45 -9.64 -11.29
N PHE A 9 -22.78 -8.62 -10.49
CA PHE A 9 -21.81 -7.59 -10.14
C PHE A 9 -21.12 -8.09 -8.87
N SER A 10 -19.85 -8.45 -9.00
CA SER A 10 -18.97 -8.68 -7.86
C SER A 10 -18.83 -7.38 -7.06
N ASP A 11 -18.88 -7.52 -5.75
CA ASP A 11 -18.46 -6.57 -4.71
C ASP A 11 -19.38 -5.39 -4.33
N PHE A 12 -20.69 -5.64 -4.23
CA PHE A 12 -21.56 -4.81 -3.37
C PHE A 12 -22.47 -5.68 -2.51
N THR A 13 -22.10 -5.89 -1.24
CA THR A 13 -23.00 -6.47 -0.24
C THR A 13 -23.86 -5.35 0.35
N VAL A 14 -25.00 -5.04 -0.28
CA VAL A 14 -26.02 -4.19 0.34
C VAL A 14 -26.61 -4.94 1.53
N ASN A 15 -26.44 -4.41 2.75
CA ASN A 15 -26.97 -5.00 3.96
C ASN A 15 -28.51 -5.11 3.89
N ARG A 16 -29.03 -6.34 3.76
CA ARG A 16 -30.48 -6.64 3.64
C ARG A 16 -31.33 -5.99 4.73
N LYS A 17 -30.76 -5.69 5.91
CA LYS A 17 -31.48 -5.07 7.03
C LYS A 17 -31.82 -3.60 6.79
N GLU A 18 -30.98 -2.84 6.10
CA GLU A 18 -31.24 -1.42 5.82
C GLU A 18 -32.29 -1.21 4.73
N VAL A 19 -32.28 -2.06 3.70
CA VAL A 19 -33.31 -2.07 2.65
C VAL A 19 -34.69 -2.38 3.24
N THR A 20 -34.76 -3.29 4.23
CA THR A 20 -36.02 -3.64 4.91
C THR A 20 -36.55 -2.49 5.78
N LEU A 21 -35.65 -1.69 6.38
CA LEU A 21 -36.00 -0.55 7.24
C LEU A 21 -36.52 0.64 6.42
N ILE A 22 -35.99 0.84 5.21
CA ILE A 22 -36.47 1.84 4.27
C ILE A 22 -37.87 1.47 3.74
N ILE A 23 -38.09 0.20 3.38
CA ILE A 23 -39.39 -0.28 2.86
C ILE A 23 -40.52 -0.13 3.89
N ASN A 24 -40.24 -0.31 5.18
CA ASN A 24 -41.25 -0.24 6.24
C ASN A 24 -41.68 1.18 6.65
N LYS A 25 -40.98 2.24 6.19
CA LYS A 25 -41.36 3.64 6.43
C LYS A 25 -42.21 4.26 5.32
N PHE A 26 -42.44 3.56 4.21
CA PHE A 26 -43.28 4.09 3.12
C PHE A 26 -44.76 3.76 3.32
N PRO A 27 -45.68 4.69 3.01
CA PRO A 27 -47.11 4.43 3.11
C PRO A 27 -47.52 3.26 2.19
N LYS A 28 -48.42 2.40 2.68
CA LYS A 28 -48.96 1.16 2.05
C LYS A 28 -49.55 1.31 0.62
N LYS A 29 -49.47 2.49 0.00
CA LYS A 29 -49.94 2.78 -1.36
C LYS A 29 -48.83 3.02 -2.39
N PHE A 30 -47.59 2.59 -2.12
CA PHE A 30 -46.56 2.53 -3.15
C PHE A 30 -46.68 1.21 -3.94
N THR A 31 -47.09 1.31 -5.20
CA THR A 31 -47.14 0.14 -6.10
C THR A 31 -45.72 -0.35 -6.41
N MET A 32 -45.55 -1.67 -6.56
CA MET A 32 -44.25 -2.31 -6.82
C MET A 32 -43.47 -1.67 -7.99
N LYS A 33 -44.18 -1.18 -9.02
CA LYS A 33 -43.62 -0.41 -10.14
C LYS A 33 -43.01 0.94 -9.72
N LYS A 34 -43.63 1.66 -8.78
CA LYS A 34 -43.09 2.93 -8.26
C LYS A 34 -41.87 2.70 -7.38
N LEU A 35 -41.82 1.59 -6.64
CA LEU A 35 -40.67 1.20 -5.83
C LEU A 35 -39.44 0.88 -6.70
N ILE A 36 -39.66 0.13 -7.79
CA ILE A 36 -38.62 -0.17 -8.78
C ILE A 36 -38.12 1.13 -9.40
N ILE A 37 -39.00 1.99 -9.94
CA ILE A 37 -38.61 3.27 -10.55
C ILE A 37 -37.85 4.17 -9.55
N PHE A 38 -38.29 4.27 -8.29
CA PHE A 38 -37.56 5.03 -7.27
C PHE A 38 -36.18 4.45 -6.98
N SER A 39 -36.06 3.13 -6.87
CA SER A 39 -34.76 2.48 -6.68
C SER A 39 -33.85 2.68 -7.89
N THR A 40 -34.37 2.61 -9.13
CA THR A 40 -33.58 2.84 -10.34
C THR A 40 -33.13 4.29 -10.46
N ILE A 41 -33.97 5.25 -10.08
CA ILE A 41 -33.62 6.69 -10.06
C ILE A 41 -32.56 6.96 -8.97
N LEU A 42 -32.70 6.40 -7.77
CA LEU A 42 -31.72 6.54 -6.70
C LEU A 42 -30.37 5.90 -7.06
N LEU A 43 -30.36 4.68 -7.60
CA LEU A 43 -29.14 3.99 -8.05
C LEU A 43 -28.48 4.70 -9.24
N SER A 44 -29.26 5.21 -10.20
CA SER A 44 -28.68 5.94 -11.35
C SER A 44 -28.15 7.31 -10.96
N SER A 45 -28.84 8.06 -10.10
CA SER A 45 -28.32 9.34 -9.59
C SER A 45 -27.09 9.17 -8.68
N PHE A 46 -27.04 8.07 -7.91
CA PHE A 46 -25.86 7.67 -7.12
C PHE A 46 -24.65 7.36 -8.01
N MET A 47 -24.81 6.52 -9.05
CA MET A 47 -23.72 6.22 -10.00
C MET A 47 -23.27 7.44 -10.81
N ILE A 48 -24.17 8.39 -11.08
CA ILE A 48 -23.84 9.64 -11.78
C ILE A 48 -23.11 10.63 -10.87
N ALA A 49 -23.39 10.66 -9.56
CA ALA A 49 -22.72 11.52 -8.59
C ALA A 49 -21.30 11.02 -8.27
N GLN A 50 -21.12 9.72 -8.03
CA GLN A 50 -19.81 9.10 -7.83
C GLN A 50 -18.88 9.30 -9.05
N ASN A 51 -19.41 9.13 -10.27
CA ASN A 51 -18.65 9.41 -11.51
C ASN A 51 -18.26 10.88 -11.67
N LYS A 52 -18.94 11.83 -11.00
CA LYS A 52 -18.60 13.25 -11.09
C LYS A 52 -17.43 13.64 -10.21
N ILE A 53 -17.28 13.04 -9.03
CA ILE A 53 -16.20 13.41 -8.09
C ILE A 53 -14.87 12.77 -8.53
N ALA A 54 -14.87 11.47 -8.88
CA ALA A 54 -13.67 10.70 -9.22
C ALA A 54 -12.79 11.27 -10.36
N ASN A 55 -13.36 12.15 -11.19
CA ASN A 55 -12.69 12.78 -12.33
C ASN A 55 -12.18 14.21 -12.05
N ILE A 56 -12.34 14.73 -10.83
CA ILE A 56 -11.93 16.09 -10.47
C ILE A 56 -10.51 16.07 -9.92
N TYR A 57 -9.57 16.60 -10.71
CA TYR A 57 -8.16 16.72 -10.37
C TYR A 57 -7.79 18.13 -9.90
N SER A 58 -8.72 18.84 -9.26
CA SER A 58 -8.41 20.11 -8.60
C SER A 58 -8.93 20.15 -7.18
N THR A 59 -8.02 20.43 -6.24
CA THR A 59 -8.38 20.63 -4.83
C THR A 59 -9.31 21.82 -4.67
N SER A 60 -9.13 22.88 -5.48
CA SER A 60 -10.00 24.06 -5.46
C SER A 60 -11.44 23.75 -5.87
N GLU A 61 -11.64 22.93 -6.91
CA GLU A 61 -12.96 22.51 -7.37
C GLU A 61 -13.63 21.59 -6.35
N LEU A 62 -12.88 20.66 -5.74
CA LEU A 62 -13.38 19.79 -4.69
C LEU A 62 -13.78 20.56 -3.44
N ARG A 63 -12.99 21.54 -2.99
CA ARG A 63 -13.34 22.45 -1.87
C ARG A 63 -14.68 23.15 -2.10
N ASN A 64 -14.94 23.60 -3.32
CA ASN A 64 -16.21 24.25 -3.68
C ASN A 64 -17.41 23.29 -3.66
N LYS A 65 -17.17 21.98 -3.80
CA LYS A 65 -18.21 20.94 -3.79
C LYS A 65 -18.41 20.31 -2.41
N HIS A 66 -17.49 20.48 -1.45
CA HIS A 66 -17.51 19.83 -0.13
C HIS A 66 -18.89 19.88 0.55
N ASN A 67 -19.50 21.06 0.68
CA ASN A 67 -20.82 21.22 1.32
C ASN A 67 -21.99 20.56 0.56
N SER A 68 -21.77 20.06 -0.65
CA SER A 68 -22.78 19.38 -1.48
C SER A 68 -22.56 17.87 -1.59
N VAL A 69 -21.50 17.34 -0.97
CA VAL A 69 -21.20 15.91 -0.97
C VAL A 69 -22.16 15.20 0.00
N PRO A 70 -22.87 14.16 -0.44
CA PRO A 70 -23.68 13.33 0.46
C PRO A 70 -22.82 12.61 1.50
N ALA A 71 -23.33 12.41 2.72
CA ALA A 71 -22.60 11.76 3.81
C ALA A 71 -22.05 10.35 3.45
N ASN A 72 -22.75 9.61 2.60
CA ASN A 72 -22.32 8.29 2.13
C ASN A 72 -21.24 8.34 1.03
N GLU A 73 -20.83 9.53 0.57
CA GLU A 73 -19.77 9.74 -0.42
C GLU A 73 -18.55 10.47 0.17
N GLU A 74 -18.60 10.90 1.43
CA GLU A 74 -17.53 11.68 2.09
C GLU A 74 -16.17 10.96 2.06
N GLN A 75 -16.15 9.64 2.26
CA GLN A 75 -14.91 8.87 2.16
C GLN A 75 -14.25 9.01 0.79
N GLN A 76 -15.03 8.81 -0.28
CA GLN A 76 -14.55 8.89 -1.66
C GLN A 76 -14.18 10.32 -2.05
N PHE A 77 -14.90 11.31 -1.52
CA PHE A 77 -14.52 12.71 -1.66
C PHE A 77 -13.12 12.98 -1.10
N TYR A 78 -12.82 12.51 0.11
CA TYR A 78 -11.52 12.73 0.74
C TYR A 78 -10.38 11.95 0.07
N VAL A 79 -10.65 10.74 -0.42
CA VAL A 79 -9.70 9.99 -1.28
C VAL A 79 -9.39 10.78 -2.55
N GLN A 80 -10.43 11.28 -3.24
CA GLN A 80 -10.25 12.08 -4.43
C GLN A 80 -9.54 13.40 -4.16
N TYR A 81 -9.77 14.02 -2.99
CA TYR A 81 -9.07 15.23 -2.57
C TYR A 81 -7.56 15.00 -2.39
N LEU A 82 -7.18 13.92 -1.70
CA LEU A 82 -5.78 13.52 -1.53
C LEU A 82 -5.11 13.27 -2.90
N LYS A 83 -5.80 12.55 -3.79
CA LYS A 83 -5.37 12.29 -5.16
C LYS A 83 -5.19 13.57 -5.99
N ALA A 84 -6.15 14.50 -5.92
CA ALA A 84 -6.06 15.79 -6.61
C ALA A 84 -4.89 16.62 -6.07
N SER A 85 -4.63 16.58 -4.77
CA SER A 85 -3.47 17.24 -4.15
C SER A 85 -2.15 16.67 -4.69
N LEU A 86 -2.01 15.35 -4.80
CA LEU A 86 -0.84 14.74 -5.43
C LEU A 86 -0.65 15.19 -6.87
N PHE A 87 -1.71 15.17 -7.68
CA PHE A 87 -1.66 15.63 -9.07
C PHE A 87 -1.19 17.09 -9.18
N GLU A 88 -1.78 17.99 -8.38
CA GLU A 88 -1.39 19.41 -8.35
C GLU A 88 0.07 19.56 -7.91
N ASN A 89 0.50 18.80 -6.90
CA ASN A 89 1.88 18.80 -6.44
C ASN A 89 2.85 18.32 -7.52
N ILE A 90 2.55 17.20 -8.22
CA ILE A 90 3.38 16.66 -9.31
C ILE A 90 3.53 17.73 -10.40
N LYS A 91 2.39 18.30 -10.82
CA LYS A 91 2.34 19.35 -11.84
C LYS A 91 3.17 20.58 -11.48
N ASN A 92 3.26 20.92 -10.19
CA ASN A 92 3.99 22.10 -9.71
C ASN A 92 5.49 21.85 -9.47
N ASN A 93 5.89 20.62 -9.16
CA ASN A 93 7.27 20.30 -8.74
C ASN A 93 8.12 19.63 -9.83
N PHE A 94 7.51 19.04 -10.86
CA PHE A 94 8.28 18.49 -11.97
C PHE A 94 8.99 19.61 -12.74
N ASN A 95 10.29 19.43 -12.92
CA ASN A 95 11.20 20.50 -13.32
C ASN A 95 11.35 20.62 -14.83
N TYR A 96 11.26 19.50 -15.54
CA TYR A 96 11.76 19.44 -16.90
C TYR A 96 10.74 19.93 -17.94
N LYS A 97 9.42 19.71 -17.75
CA LYS A 97 8.35 20.24 -18.63
C LYS A 97 6.97 20.34 -17.99
N GLN A 98 6.08 21.11 -18.64
CA GLN A 98 4.63 20.93 -18.54
C GLN A 98 4.22 19.65 -19.29
N TYR A 99 4.14 18.55 -18.56
CA TYR A 99 3.51 17.33 -19.07
C TYR A 99 2.03 17.60 -19.40
N PRO A 100 1.46 16.92 -20.42
CA PRO A 100 0.02 16.95 -20.66
C PRO A 100 -0.72 16.56 -19.38
N SER A 101 -1.74 17.34 -19.01
CA SER A 101 -2.49 17.08 -17.76
C SER A 101 -3.09 15.68 -17.74
N GLU A 102 -3.52 15.17 -18.89
CA GLU A 102 -4.06 13.81 -19.00
C GLU A 102 -3.02 12.72 -18.71
N LEU A 103 -1.76 12.93 -19.11
CA LEU A 103 -0.66 12.02 -18.79
C LEU A 103 -0.38 12.02 -17.28
N LEU A 104 -0.30 13.20 -16.67
CA LEU A 104 -0.08 13.33 -15.23
C LEU A 104 -1.24 12.75 -14.41
N ARG A 105 -2.48 12.82 -14.90
CA ARG A 105 -3.64 12.18 -14.26
C ARG A 105 -3.48 10.67 -14.25
N LYS A 106 -3.21 10.05 -15.41
CA LYS A 106 -2.97 8.60 -15.49
C LYS A 106 -1.83 8.16 -14.58
N PHE A 107 -0.78 8.98 -14.47
CA PHE A 107 0.35 8.68 -13.60
C PHE A 107 -0.03 8.77 -12.13
N THR A 108 -0.74 9.82 -11.74
CA THR A 108 -1.31 9.97 -10.40
C THR A 108 -2.23 8.80 -10.05
N ASP A 109 -3.11 8.39 -10.98
CA ASP A 109 -3.96 7.20 -10.84
C ASP A 109 -3.15 5.95 -10.55
N SER A 110 -2.05 5.75 -11.28
CA SER A 110 -1.16 4.60 -11.10
C SER A 110 -0.46 4.62 -9.75
N VAL A 111 -0.01 5.79 -9.29
CA VAL A 111 0.59 5.96 -7.96
C VAL A 111 -0.44 5.63 -6.87
N VAL A 112 -1.66 6.18 -6.97
CA VAL A 112 -2.71 5.94 -5.97
C VAL A 112 -3.13 4.48 -5.95
N SER A 113 -3.34 3.84 -7.11
CA SER A 113 -3.78 2.44 -7.17
C SER A 113 -2.78 1.45 -6.57
N HIS A 114 -1.48 1.69 -6.70
CA HIS A 114 -0.46 0.83 -6.07
C HIS A 114 -0.38 0.99 -4.54
N ASN A 115 -0.89 2.11 -4.00
CA ASN A 115 -0.90 2.39 -2.57
C ASN A 115 -2.28 2.20 -1.93
N ASP A 116 -3.29 1.87 -2.74
CA ASP A 116 -4.60 1.45 -2.29
C ASP A 116 -4.50 -0.03 -1.88
N PHE A 117 -4.08 -0.26 -0.64
CA PHE A 117 -4.06 -1.59 -0.04
C PHE A 117 -5.46 -2.14 0.24
N GLY A 118 -6.50 -1.42 -0.19
CA GLY A 118 -7.87 -1.73 0.10
C GLY A 118 -8.20 -1.49 1.57
N PHE A 119 -9.48 -1.27 1.80
CA PHE A 119 -10.06 -1.50 3.11
C PHE A 119 -10.61 -2.91 3.10
N ASP A 120 -9.84 -3.87 3.61
CA ASP A 120 -10.46 -5.06 4.15
C ASP A 120 -11.25 -4.59 5.36
N GLU A 121 -12.55 -4.39 5.15
CA GLU A 121 -13.49 -4.24 6.24
C GLU A 121 -13.37 -5.52 7.04
N GLN A 122 -12.54 -5.50 8.09
CA GLN A 122 -12.56 -6.55 9.08
C GLN A 122 -13.99 -6.52 9.58
N ILE A 123 -14.79 -7.48 9.12
CA ILE A 123 -15.96 -7.95 9.84
C ILE A 123 -15.36 -8.54 11.10
N SER A 124 -14.98 -7.66 12.03
CA SER A 124 -14.75 -8.06 13.40
C SER A 124 -16.05 -8.77 13.76
N ASN A 125 -15.96 -10.07 14.01
CA ASN A 125 -16.99 -10.73 14.76
C ASN A 125 -17.01 -9.97 16.09
N ASN A 126 -17.87 -8.95 16.18
CA ASN A 126 -18.08 -8.09 17.33
C ASN A 126 -18.71 -8.91 18.45
N GLN A 127 -18.04 -9.97 18.89
CA GLN A 127 -18.03 -10.28 20.29
C GLN A 127 -17.17 -9.17 20.87
N GLU A 128 -17.78 -8.28 21.66
CA GLU A 128 -17.04 -7.34 22.49
C GLU A 128 -16.06 -8.18 23.33
N GLU A 129 -14.81 -8.32 22.87
CA GLU A 129 -13.78 -8.98 23.67
C GLU A 129 -13.64 -8.13 24.92
N LYS A 130 -14.08 -8.66 26.05
CA LYS A 130 -13.97 -7.98 27.34
C LYS A 130 -12.50 -8.02 27.77
N VAL A 131 -11.98 -6.91 28.30
CA VAL A 131 -10.69 -6.90 29.01
C VAL A 131 -10.69 -8.02 30.04
N MET A 132 -9.69 -8.88 29.96
CA MET A 132 -9.48 -9.87 31.01
C MET A 132 -9.15 -9.19 32.32
N THR A 133 -9.70 -9.71 33.41
CA THR A 133 -9.22 -9.39 34.75
C THR A 133 -7.77 -9.85 34.92
N PHE A 134 -7.08 -9.30 35.91
CA PHE A 134 -5.71 -9.71 36.22
C PHE A 134 -5.64 -11.21 36.53
N GLU A 135 -6.64 -11.74 37.24
CA GLU A 135 -6.72 -13.15 37.62
C GLU A 135 -6.87 -14.06 36.40
N GLU A 136 -7.71 -13.68 35.43
CA GLU A 136 -7.88 -14.40 34.17
C GLU A 136 -6.59 -14.38 33.34
N TYR A 137 -5.95 -13.20 33.21
CA TYR A 137 -4.69 -13.04 32.51
C TYR A 137 -3.57 -13.91 33.13
N ALA A 138 -3.40 -13.82 34.45
CA ALA A 138 -2.38 -14.58 35.18
C ALA A 138 -2.60 -16.10 35.07
N SER A 139 -3.86 -16.56 35.08
CA SER A 139 -4.19 -17.97 34.89
C SER A 139 -3.85 -18.46 33.48
N LEU A 140 -4.19 -17.68 32.45
CA LEU A 140 -3.86 -18.00 31.06
C LEU A 140 -2.36 -18.00 30.81
N GLU A 141 -1.63 -17.06 31.41
CA GLU A 141 -0.19 -16.96 31.26
C GLU A 141 0.51 -18.17 31.88
N LYS A 142 0.06 -18.61 33.06
CA LYS A 142 0.52 -19.86 33.68
C LYS A 142 0.24 -21.09 32.81
N GLU A 143 -0.92 -21.14 32.13
CA GLU A 143 -1.24 -22.21 31.20
C GLU A 143 -0.31 -22.19 29.97
N ARG A 144 -0.04 -21.00 29.41
CA ARG A 144 0.90 -20.81 28.28
C ARG A 144 2.31 -21.25 28.65
N GLU A 145 2.82 -20.85 29.80
CA GLU A 145 4.13 -21.29 30.29
C GLU A 145 4.21 -22.81 30.41
N ASN A 146 3.17 -23.44 30.95
CA ASN A 146 3.13 -24.90 31.08
C ASN A 146 3.12 -25.59 29.71
N LYS A 147 2.30 -25.12 28.76
CA LYS A 147 2.27 -25.64 27.38
C LYS A 147 3.60 -25.44 26.67
N GLN A 148 4.22 -24.27 26.84
CA GLN A 148 5.52 -23.96 26.23
C GLN A 148 6.61 -24.87 26.81
N LYS A 149 6.67 -25.05 28.14
CA LYS A 149 7.60 -26.00 28.80
C LYS A 149 7.40 -27.43 28.29
N GLN A 150 6.16 -27.89 28.17
CA GLN A 150 5.85 -29.22 27.63
C GLN A 150 6.29 -29.37 26.16
N SER A 151 6.04 -28.36 25.33
CA SER A 151 6.44 -28.33 23.91
C SER A 151 7.97 -28.34 23.76
N LEU A 152 8.68 -27.53 24.54
CA LEU A 152 10.14 -27.47 24.55
C LEU A 152 10.77 -28.79 25.01
N GLU A 153 10.25 -29.42 26.06
CA GLU A 153 10.72 -30.74 26.53
C GLU A 153 10.45 -31.86 25.52
N LYS A 154 9.34 -31.79 24.78
CA LYS A 154 9.06 -32.71 23.67
C LYS A 154 10.06 -32.51 22.53
N MET A 155 10.25 -31.26 22.10
CA MET A 155 11.19 -30.90 21.02
C MET A 155 12.64 -31.29 21.38
N LYS A 156 13.05 -31.10 22.64
CA LYS A 156 14.36 -31.52 23.13
C LYS A 156 14.63 -33.02 22.96
N LYS A 157 13.59 -33.85 23.03
CA LYS A 157 13.68 -35.31 22.85
C LYS A 157 13.61 -35.72 21.38
N GLU A 158 12.78 -35.05 20.58
CA GLU A 158 12.48 -35.41 19.19
C GLU A 158 13.46 -34.79 18.18
N ASP A 159 13.84 -33.52 18.37
CA ASP A 159 14.78 -32.80 17.52
C ASP A 159 15.68 -31.83 18.34
N PRO A 160 16.81 -32.33 18.88
CA PRO A 160 17.73 -31.54 19.68
C PRO A 160 18.37 -30.35 18.94
N LYS A 161 18.48 -30.42 17.60
CA LYS A 161 19.04 -29.32 16.80
C LYS A 161 18.03 -28.17 16.68
N GLN A 162 16.78 -28.50 16.38
CA GLN A 162 15.70 -27.51 16.33
C GLN A 162 15.44 -26.90 17.72
N TYR A 163 15.48 -27.70 18.78
CA TYR A 163 15.39 -27.21 20.16
C TYR A 163 16.45 -26.14 20.45
N LYS A 164 17.72 -26.41 20.12
CA LYS A 164 18.82 -25.47 20.38
C LYS A 164 18.64 -24.15 19.62
N LEU A 165 18.21 -24.22 18.35
CA LEU A 165 17.90 -23.04 17.53
C LEU A 165 16.73 -22.25 18.14
N MET A 166 15.63 -22.92 18.47
CA MET A 166 14.44 -22.29 19.03
C MET A 166 14.72 -21.62 20.38
N THR A 167 15.47 -22.26 21.28
CA THR A 167 15.86 -21.65 22.56
C THR A 167 16.71 -20.40 22.36
N SER A 168 17.62 -20.38 21.38
CA SER A 168 18.43 -19.19 21.09
C SER A 168 17.63 -18.03 20.50
N VAL A 169 16.52 -18.31 19.81
CA VAL A 169 15.60 -17.29 19.28
C VAL A 169 14.68 -16.77 20.39
N LEU A 170 14.14 -17.66 21.23
CA LEU A 170 13.22 -17.28 22.31
C LEU A 170 13.86 -16.36 23.35
N ASP A 171 15.15 -16.56 23.65
CA ASP A 171 15.92 -15.68 24.55
C ASP A 171 16.08 -14.25 24.00
N GLY A 172 15.86 -14.03 22.69
CA GLY A 172 16.04 -12.74 22.01
C GLY A 172 14.76 -12.01 21.60
N VAL A 173 13.58 -12.63 21.70
CA VAL A 173 12.32 -12.13 21.10
C VAL A 173 11.18 -11.97 22.13
N SER A 174 11.45 -12.18 23.42
CA SER A 174 10.43 -12.03 24.45
C SER A 174 10.23 -10.56 24.85
N ASP A 175 9.11 -9.97 24.47
CA ASP A 175 8.64 -8.66 24.98
C ASP A 175 8.16 -8.73 26.45
N LYS A 176 8.14 -9.92 27.05
CA LYS A 176 7.71 -10.11 28.44
C LYS A 176 8.80 -9.72 29.42
N THR A 177 8.39 -9.01 30.47
CA THR A 177 9.28 -8.56 31.54
C THR A 177 9.57 -9.66 32.56
N GLY A 178 8.80 -10.76 32.54
CA GLY A 178 8.83 -11.81 33.56
C GLY A 178 8.09 -11.44 34.85
N ASP A 179 7.54 -10.23 34.93
CA ASP A 179 6.65 -9.76 35.99
C ASP A 179 5.22 -9.76 35.45
N VAL A 180 4.44 -10.79 35.81
CA VAL A 180 3.06 -10.99 35.35
C VAL A 180 2.17 -9.76 35.57
N LYS A 181 2.46 -8.96 36.61
CA LYS A 181 1.70 -7.74 36.87
C LYS A 181 2.04 -6.64 35.87
N LYS A 182 3.31 -6.44 35.55
CA LYS A 182 3.72 -5.48 34.51
C LYS A 182 3.24 -5.91 33.13
N ASP A 183 3.35 -7.19 32.82
CA ASP A 183 2.89 -7.75 31.55
C ASP A 183 1.35 -7.61 31.40
N TYR A 184 0.59 -7.68 32.51
CA TYR A 184 -0.84 -7.39 32.53
C TYR A 184 -1.17 -5.90 32.30
N GLU A 185 -0.47 -4.99 32.97
CA GLU A 185 -0.68 -3.55 32.73
C GLU A 185 -0.36 -3.19 31.27
N GLN A 186 0.71 -3.75 30.70
CA GLN A 186 1.03 -3.57 29.28
C GLN A 186 -0.04 -4.17 28.35
N TYR A 187 -0.57 -5.36 28.67
CA TYR A 187 -1.70 -5.94 27.94
C TYR A 187 -2.92 -5.02 27.96
N LYS A 188 -3.23 -4.43 29.13
CA LYS A 188 -4.37 -3.55 29.31
C LYS A 188 -4.17 -2.23 28.55
N GLU A 189 -2.97 -1.64 28.61
CA GLU A 189 -2.61 -0.46 27.83
C GLU A 189 -2.75 -0.72 26.33
N ASN A 190 -2.25 -1.86 25.83
CA ASN A 190 -2.40 -2.25 24.43
C ASN A 190 -3.87 -2.46 24.06
N TYR A 191 -4.66 -3.09 24.93
CA TYR A 191 -6.09 -3.29 24.69
C TYR A 191 -6.83 -1.94 24.59
N GLU A 192 -6.60 -1.00 25.52
CA GLU A 192 -7.21 0.33 25.49
C GLU A 192 -6.72 1.13 24.28
N TYR A 193 -5.45 0.98 23.90
CA TYR A 193 -4.88 1.53 22.69
C TYR A 193 -5.64 1.05 21.46
N HIS A 194 -5.87 -0.26 21.29
CA HIS A 194 -6.60 -0.82 20.14
C HIS A 194 -8.10 -0.52 20.17
N LYS A 195 -8.68 -0.26 21.34
CA LYS A 195 -10.07 0.21 21.45
C LYS A 195 -10.28 1.66 21.05
N ASN A 196 -9.23 2.48 21.05
CA ASN A 196 -9.34 3.82 20.50
C ASN A 196 -9.55 3.70 18.99
N PRO A 197 -10.68 4.20 18.44
CA PRO A 197 -10.95 4.09 17.02
C PRO A 197 -9.85 4.71 16.15
N LEU A 198 -9.12 5.72 16.64
CA LEU A 198 -8.02 6.32 15.88
C LEU A 198 -6.78 5.43 15.74
N ASN A 199 -6.71 4.34 16.52
CA ASN A 199 -5.61 3.39 16.56
C ASN A 199 -5.95 2.03 15.92
N ASP A 200 -7.25 1.72 15.76
CA ASP A 200 -7.72 0.69 14.83
C ASP A 200 -8.49 1.35 13.68
N PRO A 201 -7.81 1.80 12.63
CA PRO A 201 -8.44 2.56 11.57
C PRO A 201 -9.27 1.70 10.59
N TYR A 202 -9.31 0.37 10.77
CA TYR A 202 -10.12 -0.52 9.95
C TYR A 202 -11.58 -0.56 10.40
N SER A 203 -11.87 -0.17 11.65
CA SER A 203 -13.23 -0.18 12.20
C SER A 203 -14.14 0.91 11.58
N LEU A 204 -15.43 0.61 11.45
CA LEU A 204 -16.43 1.55 10.95
C LEU A 204 -16.52 2.83 11.81
N GLU A 205 -16.38 2.70 13.13
CA GLU A 205 -16.44 3.84 14.05
C GLU A 205 -15.22 4.75 13.90
N SER A 206 -14.06 4.17 13.62
CA SER A 206 -12.83 4.88 13.31
C SER A 206 -12.97 5.72 12.06
N ARG A 207 -13.56 5.14 11.00
CA ARG A 207 -13.82 5.86 9.74
C ARG A 207 -14.76 7.03 9.96
N LYS A 208 -15.88 6.83 10.66
CA LYS A 208 -16.80 7.92 11.00
C LYS A 208 -16.11 9.04 11.77
N LEU A 209 -15.22 8.70 12.70
CA LEU A 209 -14.46 9.68 13.47
C LEU A 209 -13.43 10.43 12.60
N ILE A 210 -12.71 9.73 11.72
CA ILE A 210 -11.77 10.34 10.76
C ILE A 210 -12.50 11.31 9.83
N ILE A 211 -13.61 10.87 9.22
CA ILE A 211 -14.44 11.71 8.34
C ILE A 211 -14.94 12.94 9.09
N LYS A 212 -15.50 12.77 10.29
CA LYS A 212 -15.96 13.89 11.12
C LYS A 212 -14.83 14.90 11.39
N LYS A 213 -13.63 14.43 11.73
CA LYS A 213 -12.47 15.31 11.94
C LYS A 213 -12.05 16.01 10.65
N LEU A 214 -12.08 15.32 9.51
CA LEU A 214 -11.83 15.94 8.20
C LEU A 214 -12.86 17.04 7.90
N ASP A 215 -14.15 16.81 8.16
CA ASP A 215 -15.19 17.82 7.99
C ASP A 215 -14.93 19.05 8.87
N GLU A 216 -14.53 18.84 10.12
CA GLU A 216 -14.18 19.92 11.04
C GLU A 216 -12.97 20.73 10.53
N GLN A 217 -11.95 20.07 9.98
CA GLN A 217 -10.78 20.76 9.39
C GLN A 217 -11.14 21.51 8.11
N PHE A 218 -11.96 20.91 7.24
CA PHE A 218 -12.42 21.52 6.00
C PHE A 218 -13.31 22.74 6.26
N ALA A 219 -14.22 22.66 7.24
CA ALA A 219 -15.04 23.79 7.68
C ALA A 219 -14.19 24.96 8.21
N LYS A 220 -13.09 24.65 8.91
CA LYS A 220 -12.10 25.64 9.38
C LYS A 220 -11.16 26.14 8.28
N LYS A 221 -11.23 25.57 7.06
CA LYS A 221 -10.33 25.82 5.93
C LYS A 221 -8.86 25.46 6.20
N ASN A 222 -8.62 24.51 7.10
CA ASN A 222 -7.29 24.03 7.48
C ASN A 222 -6.79 22.92 6.53
N TYR A 223 -6.93 23.11 5.22
CA TYR A 223 -6.74 22.03 4.25
C TYR A 223 -5.31 21.46 4.19
N ASP A 224 -4.32 22.32 4.43
CA ASP A 224 -2.91 22.01 4.20
C ASP A 224 -2.14 21.76 5.53
N SER A 225 -2.87 21.63 6.65
CA SER A 225 -2.26 21.33 7.96
C SER A 225 -1.75 19.89 8.03
N GLU A 226 -0.71 19.64 8.83
CA GLU A 226 -0.18 18.29 9.04
C GLU A 226 -1.25 17.33 9.57
N GLU A 227 -2.09 17.78 10.51
CA GLU A 227 -3.21 16.99 11.01
C GLU A 227 -4.19 16.59 9.89
N THR A 228 -4.52 17.52 8.98
CA THR A 228 -5.41 17.24 7.85
C THR A 228 -4.78 16.23 6.90
N LYS A 229 -3.49 16.36 6.61
CA LYS A 229 -2.76 15.39 5.75
C LYS A 229 -2.78 14.00 6.39
N GLU A 230 -2.45 13.89 7.67
CA GLU A 230 -2.50 12.61 8.39
C GLU A 230 -3.89 11.97 8.35
N LEU A 231 -4.95 12.77 8.56
CA LEU A 231 -6.32 12.29 8.47
C LEU A 231 -6.70 11.84 7.05
N LEU A 232 -6.26 12.56 6.02
CA LEU A 232 -6.48 12.18 4.62
C LEU A 232 -5.79 10.86 4.29
N LEU A 233 -4.53 10.67 4.72
CA LEU A 233 -3.82 9.39 4.57
C LEU A 233 -4.55 8.27 5.29
N LYS A 234 -4.95 8.47 6.56
CA LYS A 234 -5.69 7.45 7.32
C LYS A 234 -7.04 7.10 6.70
N ASN A 235 -7.71 8.06 6.06
CA ASN A 235 -8.94 7.83 5.30
C ASN A 235 -8.70 7.05 4.00
N PHE A 236 -7.50 7.16 3.41
CA PHE A 236 -7.13 6.48 2.17
C PHE A 236 -6.59 5.07 2.44
N SER A 237 -5.56 4.93 3.27
CA SER A 237 -4.89 3.67 3.56
C SER A 237 -4.31 3.71 4.98
N PRO A 238 -4.93 3.05 5.95
CA PRO A 238 -4.63 3.36 7.34
C PRO A 238 -3.28 2.94 7.91
N ASN A 239 -2.68 1.89 7.34
CA ASN A 239 -1.34 1.43 7.69
C ASN A 239 -0.26 2.16 6.89
N TYR A 240 -0.65 3.09 6.02
CA TYR A 240 0.27 3.74 5.13
C TYR A 240 0.86 4.99 5.79
N ILE A 241 2.18 4.95 6.01
CA ILE A 241 2.89 5.95 6.81
C ILE A 241 3.28 7.17 5.96
N TYR A 242 3.60 6.97 4.68
CA TYR A 242 4.17 8.02 3.83
C TYR A 242 3.49 8.11 2.46
N PHE A 243 2.64 9.13 2.27
CA PHE A 243 2.06 9.39 0.96
C PHE A 243 3.10 9.86 -0.05
N PRO A 244 3.08 9.37 -1.30
CA PRO A 244 4.06 9.78 -2.30
C PRO A 244 4.07 11.30 -2.48
N HIS A 245 5.26 11.90 -2.52
CA HIS A 245 5.43 13.33 -2.73
C HIS A 245 6.44 13.58 -3.86
N PRO A 246 6.20 14.59 -4.72
CA PRO A 246 7.08 14.84 -5.86
C PRO A 246 8.39 15.50 -5.44
N VAL A 247 9.50 15.08 -6.06
CA VAL A 247 10.83 15.66 -5.85
C VAL A 247 11.56 15.85 -7.17
N SER A 248 12.49 16.80 -7.18
CA SER A 248 13.36 17.11 -8.31
C SER A 248 14.52 16.14 -8.48
N LYS A 249 14.93 15.51 -7.37
CA LYS A 249 16.01 14.52 -7.31
C LYS A 249 15.63 13.49 -6.27
N HIS A 250 15.68 12.23 -6.66
CA HIS A 250 15.44 11.12 -5.73
C HIS A 250 16.58 11.02 -4.72
N ASP A 251 16.22 11.05 -3.45
CA ASP A 251 17.15 10.90 -2.33
C ASP A 251 16.55 10.11 -1.14
N SER A 252 15.25 9.81 -1.19
CA SER A 252 14.53 9.21 -0.08
C SER A 252 13.26 8.47 -0.51
N GLU A 253 12.63 7.87 0.47
CA GLU A 253 11.43 7.06 0.41
C GLU A 253 10.16 7.86 0.07
N ALA A 254 9.15 7.16 -0.49
CA ALA A 254 7.83 7.71 -0.84
C ALA A 254 7.92 8.94 -1.78
N GLN A 255 8.82 8.90 -2.75
CA GLN A 255 9.05 9.99 -3.69
C GLN A 255 8.50 9.68 -5.07
N VAL A 256 7.99 10.71 -5.75
CA VAL A 256 7.59 10.68 -7.15
C VAL A 256 8.55 11.57 -7.93
N TYR A 257 9.19 11.09 -8.99
CA TYR A 257 10.25 11.84 -9.64
C TYR A 257 10.44 11.49 -11.11
N GLU A 258 11.17 12.36 -11.80
CA GLU A 258 11.55 12.20 -13.20
C GLU A 258 12.91 11.48 -13.26
N VAL A 259 12.92 10.25 -13.79
CA VAL A 259 14.16 9.45 -13.91
C VAL A 259 14.93 9.84 -15.16
N ILE A 260 14.24 9.85 -16.30
CA ILE A 260 14.74 10.35 -17.57
C ILE A 260 13.74 11.39 -18.03
N GLU A 261 14.21 12.62 -18.21
CA GLU A 261 13.41 13.75 -18.65
C GLU A 261 12.49 13.38 -19.84
N ASN A 262 11.18 13.62 -19.69
CA ASN A 262 10.14 13.35 -20.69
C ASN A 262 9.96 11.89 -21.14
N GLU A 263 10.65 10.94 -20.51
CA GLU A 263 10.66 9.56 -20.99
C GLU A 263 10.37 8.54 -19.90
N ILE A 264 10.88 8.74 -18.69
CA ILE A 264 10.69 7.79 -17.59
C ILE A 264 10.36 8.55 -16.30
N LEU A 265 9.20 8.21 -15.74
CA LEU A 265 8.77 8.63 -14.41
C LEU A 265 8.89 7.44 -13.45
N ALA A 266 9.11 7.72 -12.17
CA ALA A 266 9.10 6.69 -11.15
C ALA A 266 8.38 7.14 -9.89
N PHE A 267 7.95 6.17 -9.11
CA PHE A 267 7.63 6.40 -7.71
C PHE A 267 8.15 5.26 -6.82
N GLY A 268 8.71 5.65 -5.67
CA GLY A 268 9.10 4.74 -4.61
C GLY A 268 7.91 4.42 -3.71
N VAL A 269 7.70 3.13 -3.44
CA VAL A 269 6.75 2.62 -2.43
C VAL A 269 7.53 2.23 -1.18
N THR A 270 6.94 2.45 -0.02
CA THR A 270 7.48 2.00 1.27
C THR A 270 6.45 1.21 2.04
N SER A 271 6.82 0.02 2.54
CA SER A 271 5.94 -0.79 3.40
C SER A 271 6.27 -0.69 4.89
N GLY A 272 6.90 0.41 5.34
CA GLY A 272 7.04 0.76 6.76
C GLY A 272 8.09 -0.03 7.56
N TYR A 273 8.83 -0.95 6.94
CA TYR A 273 10.01 -1.61 7.51
C TYR A 273 11.20 -1.43 6.57
N ALA A 274 12.41 -1.29 7.10
CA ALA A 274 13.66 -1.01 6.36
C ALA A 274 14.02 -2.01 5.21
N ALA A 275 13.24 -3.08 5.03
CA ALA A 275 13.37 -4.05 3.96
C ALA A 275 12.29 -3.93 2.86
N GLY A 276 11.41 -2.93 2.93
CA GLY A 276 10.15 -2.87 2.20
C GLY A 276 10.01 -1.71 1.20
N THR A 277 11.11 -1.14 0.76
CA THR A 277 11.11 -0.13 -0.31
C THR A 277 11.13 -0.83 -1.67
N TYR A 278 10.43 -0.31 -2.67
CA TYR A 278 10.62 -0.72 -4.07
C TYR A 278 10.21 0.42 -5.01
N GLU A 279 10.78 0.46 -6.21
CA GLU A 279 10.53 1.51 -7.19
C GLU A 279 9.71 0.97 -8.36
N ASN A 280 8.65 1.70 -8.72
CA ASN A 280 7.88 1.45 -9.93
C ASN A 280 8.28 2.45 -11.00
N TYR A 281 8.55 1.96 -12.22
CA TYR A 281 8.99 2.77 -13.34
C TYR A 281 7.95 2.79 -14.45
N TYR A 282 7.75 3.96 -15.04
CA TYR A 282 6.78 4.18 -16.11
C TYR A 282 7.46 4.88 -17.27
N LYS A 283 7.44 4.22 -18.43
CA LYS A 283 7.84 4.83 -19.69
C LYS A 283 6.70 5.67 -20.25
N ILE A 284 7.02 6.87 -20.70
CA ILE A 284 6.11 7.73 -21.46
C ILE A 284 6.14 7.32 -22.93
N ASP A 285 4.96 7.07 -23.49
CA ASP A 285 4.77 6.83 -24.92
C ASP A 285 3.58 7.66 -25.43
N GLY A 286 3.89 8.81 -26.02
CA GLY A 286 2.90 9.83 -26.37
C GLY A 286 2.12 10.32 -25.14
N GLU A 287 0.81 10.09 -25.13
CA GLU A 287 -0.09 10.44 -24.02
C GLU A 287 -0.34 9.26 -23.04
N SER A 288 0.42 8.18 -23.20
CA SER A 288 0.31 6.98 -22.38
C SER A 288 1.50 6.87 -21.42
N ILE A 289 1.23 6.24 -20.28
CA ILE A 289 2.26 5.74 -19.37
C ILE A 289 2.23 4.22 -19.43
N ILE A 290 3.39 3.61 -19.55
CA ILE A 290 3.55 2.16 -19.68
C ILE A 290 4.41 1.69 -18.53
N PRO A 291 3.91 0.84 -17.61
CA PRO A 291 4.75 0.26 -16.57
C PRO A 291 5.87 -0.55 -17.24
N ILE A 292 7.09 -0.37 -16.77
CA ILE A 292 8.28 -1.06 -17.27
C ILE A 292 9.01 -1.74 -16.12
N SER A 293 9.59 -2.91 -16.40
CA SER A 293 10.53 -3.54 -15.48
C SER A 293 11.94 -3.10 -15.82
N VAL A 294 12.67 -2.61 -14.82
CA VAL A 294 14.11 -2.36 -14.93
C VAL A 294 14.93 -3.64 -14.76
N TYR A 295 14.29 -4.72 -14.28
CA TYR A 295 14.92 -6.01 -14.04
C TYR A 295 14.59 -7.01 -15.17
N PRO A 296 15.58 -7.82 -15.61
CA PRO A 296 15.45 -8.73 -16.74
C PRO A 296 14.77 -10.07 -16.39
N TYR A 297 13.70 -10.06 -15.58
CA TYR A 297 13.07 -11.30 -15.06
C TYR A 297 12.61 -12.29 -16.14
N GLU A 298 12.22 -11.79 -17.31
CA GLU A 298 11.75 -12.62 -18.43
C GLU A 298 12.83 -12.88 -19.50
N ASP A 299 14.02 -12.28 -19.39
CA ASP A 299 15.09 -12.42 -20.38
C ASP A 299 16.02 -13.60 -20.05
N GLN A 300 15.62 -14.79 -20.51
CA GLN A 300 16.42 -16.01 -20.34
C GLN A 300 17.83 -15.93 -20.96
N ASN A 301 18.05 -15.06 -21.95
CA ASN A 301 19.37 -14.90 -22.56
C ASN A 301 20.28 -14.05 -21.68
N PHE A 302 19.73 -13.06 -20.98
CA PHE A 302 20.42 -12.32 -19.94
C PHE A 302 20.93 -13.27 -18.86
N ASP A 303 20.04 -14.11 -18.31
CA ASP A 303 20.38 -15.06 -17.24
C ASP A 303 21.48 -16.03 -17.63
N LYS A 304 21.41 -16.59 -18.85
CA LYS A 304 22.44 -17.49 -19.39
C LYS A 304 23.81 -16.83 -19.51
N LYS A 305 23.86 -15.54 -19.84
CA LYS A 305 25.12 -14.79 -19.94
C LYS A 305 25.67 -14.47 -18.57
N VAL A 306 24.85 -13.96 -17.66
CA VAL A 306 25.26 -13.57 -16.31
C VAL A 306 25.70 -14.79 -15.49
N SER A 307 25.00 -15.92 -15.60
CA SER A 307 25.34 -17.19 -14.89
C SER A 307 26.75 -17.73 -15.16
N LYS A 308 27.46 -17.24 -16.18
CA LYS A 308 28.87 -17.61 -16.44
C LYS A 308 29.85 -16.87 -15.52
N TYR A 309 29.41 -15.78 -14.90
CA TYR A 309 30.23 -14.86 -14.11
C TYR A 309 29.85 -14.84 -12.63
N VAL A 310 28.66 -15.36 -12.29
CA VAL A 310 28.15 -15.48 -10.92
C VAL A 310 27.72 -16.91 -10.62
N LYS A 311 27.60 -17.24 -9.33
CA LYS A 311 27.02 -18.52 -8.94
C LYS A 311 25.57 -18.61 -9.43
N LYS A 312 25.11 -19.83 -9.71
CA LYS A 312 23.68 -20.08 -9.98
C LYS A 312 22.85 -19.64 -8.77
N GLY A 313 21.59 -19.29 -9.01
CA GLY A 313 20.67 -18.83 -7.96
C GLY A 313 20.81 -17.34 -7.60
N PHE A 314 21.48 -16.55 -8.44
CA PHE A 314 21.47 -15.10 -8.26
C PHE A 314 20.06 -14.54 -8.49
N ARG A 315 19.78 -13.38 -7.90
CA ARG A 315 18.50 -12.70 -8.02
C ARG A 315 18.65 -11.17 -8.01
N PHE A 316 17.63 -10.50 -8.52
CA PHE A 316 17.40 -9.08 -8.28
C PHE A 316 16.44 -8.92 -7.10
N GLU A 317 16.55 -7.81 -6.39
CA GLU A 317 15.62 -7.43 -5.33
C GLU A 317 15.09 -6.05 -5.69
N GLU A 318 13.76 -5.89 -5.78
CA GLU A 318 13.13 -4.67 -6.30
C GLU A 318 13.49 -3.42 -5.47
N ARG A 319 13.79 -3.62 -4.19
CA ARG A 319 14.25 -2.62 -3.23
C ARG A 319 15.59 -1.97 -3.55
N ALA A 320 16.37 -2.56 -4.45
CA ALA A 320 17.64 -1.99 -4.87
C ALA A 320 17.46 -0.76 -5.77
N GLY A 321 16.28 -0.62 -6.40
CA GLY A 321 16.08 0.32 -7.49
C GLY A 321 17.05 0.07 -8.65
N ALA A 322 17.08 0.98 -9.61
CA ALA A 322 18.08 1.00 -10.66
C ALA A 322 18.42 2.44 -11.03
N ASP A 323 19.73 2.71 -11.10
CA ASP A 323 20.21 3.94 -11.72
C ASP A 323 20.04 3.81 -13.23
N ILE A 324 19.23 4.68 -13.83
CA ILE A 324 18.97 4.68 -15.28
C ILE A 324 19.61 5.91 -15.91
N LYS A 325 20.35 5.70 -17.01
CA LYS A 325 20.89 6.76 -17.86
C LYS A 325 20.58 6.47 -19.32
N LYS A 326 20.16 7.48 -20.08
CA LYS A 326 19.96 7.35 -21.52
C LYS A 326 21.18 7.85 -22.30
N ILE A 327 21.68 7.06 -23.24
CA ILE A 327 22.77 7.43 -24.15
C ILE A 327 22.40 7.00 -25.57
N GLY A 328 22.07 7.96 -26.42
CA GLY A 328 21.48 7.67 -27.74
C GLY A 328 20.14 6.94 -27.58
N ASP A 329 19.99 5.81 -28.25
CA ASP A 329 18.77 4.98 -28.18
C ASP A 329 18.79 3.95 -27.03
N ASP A 330 19.93 3.80 -26.35
CA ASP A 330 20.12 2.79 -25.31
C ASP A 330 19.89 3.41 -23.92
N TYR A 331 19.18 2.69 -23.06
CA TYR A 331 19.14 2.91 -21.62
C TYR A 331 20.19 2.03 -20.97
N PHE A 332 21.05 2.63 -20.16
CA PHE A 332 22.05 1.98 -19.34
C PHE A 332 21.54 1.95 -17.91
N LEU A 333 21.55 0.76 -17.32
CA LEU A 333 21.06 0.49 -15.98
C LEU A 333 22.20 -0.02 -15.11
N SER A 334 22.25 0.44 -13.87
CA SER A 334 23.13 -0.06 -12.82
C SER A 334 22.32 -0.40 -11.59
N THR A 335 22.51 -1.58 -11.04
CA THR A 335 21.81 -2.03 -9.82
C THR A 335 22.61 -3.11 -9.08
N ASN A 336 22.09 -3.51 -7.92
CA ASN A 336 22.60 -4.59 -7.11
C ASN A 336 22.15 -5.95 -7.64
N LEU A 337 23.03 -6.93 -7.54
CA LEU A 337 22.74 -8.34 -7.81
C LEU A 337 23.04 -9.14 -6.53
N TYR A 338 22.14 -10.04 -6.19
CA TYR A 338 22.24 -10.87 -4.98
C TYR A 338 22.65 -12.27 -5.37
N ASN A 339 23.65 -12.83 -4.69
CA ASN A 339 23.89 -14.26 -4.73
C ASN A 339 22.84 -15.02 -3.89
N GLU A 340 22.73 -16.33 -4.09
CA GLU A 340 21.80 -17.19 -3.37
C GLU A 340 21.93 -17.05 -1.84
N ASP A 341 23.18 -16.98 -1.34
CA ASP A 341 23.49 -16.87 0.09
C ASP A 341 23.36 -15.44 0.65
N ASP A 342 23.12 -14.43 -0.19
CA ASP A 342 23.03 -13.04 0.28
C ASP A 342 21.74 -12.83 1.07
N ALA A 343 21.87 -12.22 2.25
CA ALA A 343 20.73 -11.69 2.97
C ALA A 343 20.10 -10.56 2.16
N ASN A 344 18.77 -10.42 2.24
CA ASN A 344 18.05 -9.43 1.45
C ASN A 344 18.65 -8.03 1.61
N CYS A 345 19.12 -7.64 2.80
CA CYS A 345 19.75 -6.35 3.10
C CYS A 345 21.03 -6.04 2.33
N CYS A 346 21.75 -7.07 1.88
CA CYS A 346 23.20 -7.04 1.83
C CYS A 346 23.73 -7.68 0.52
N PRO A 347 23.56 -6.99 -0.63
CA PRO A 347 23.99 -7.52 -1.92
C PRO A 347 25.51 -7.59 -2.00
N SER A 348 26.02 -8.69 -2.55
CA SER A 348 27.46 -8.90 -2.73
C SER A 348 27.99 -8.47 -4.11
N LEU A 349 27.10 -8.15 -5.06
CA LEU A 349 27.47 -7.85 -6.44
C LEU A 349 26.77 -6.59 -6.99
N LEU A 350 27.45 -5.96 -7.95
CA LEU A 350 26.93 -4.86 -8.77
C LEU A 350 26.91 -5.29 -10.23
N ILE A 351 25.88 -4.90 -10.98
CA ILE A 351 25.76 -5.22 -12.40
C ILE A 351 25.36 -3.98 -13.20
N GLU A 352 25.99 -3.83 -14.37
CA GLU A 352 25.58 -2.86 -15.38
C GLU A 352 25.13 -3.59 -16.65
N TYR A 353 24.04 -3.10 -17.23
CA TYR A 353 23.45 -3.63 -18.44
C TYR A 353 22.75 -2.54 -19.25
N LYS A 354 22.34 -2.85 -20.47
CA LYS A 354 21.58 -1.92 -21.30
C LYS A 354 20.39 -2.56 -21.98
N THR A 355 19.41 -1.74 -22.34
CA THR A 355 18.22 -2.11 -23.10
C THR A 355 17.77 -0.95 -23.99
N LYS A 356 16.94 -1.24 -25.00
CA LYS A 356 16.22 -0.22 -25.78
C LYS A 356 14.72 -0.19 -25.48
N ASP A 357 14.20 -1.28 -24.94
CA ASP A 357 12.77 -1.58 -24.89
C ASP A 357 12.27 -2.06 -23.53
N PHE A 358 13.16 -2.23 -22.54
CA PHE A 358 12.86 -2.81 -21.22
C PHE A 358 12.27 -4.23 -21.30
N LYS A 359 12.63 -4.97 -22.36
CA LYS A 359 12.26 -6.37 -22.57
C LYS A 359 13.48 -7.24 -22.87
N THR A 360 14.37 -6.73 -23.72
CA THR A 360 15.62 -7.39 -24.08
C THR A 360 16.79 -6.65 -23.45
N PHE A 361 17.61 -7.37 -22.68
CA PHE A 361 18.69 -6.80 -21.90
C PHE A 361 20.03 -7.38 -22.31
N ILE A 362 21.04 -6.52 -22.35
CA ILE A 362 22.41 -6.88 -22.70
C ILE A 362 23.28 -6.61 -21.48
N PRO A 363 23.75 -7.66 -20.76
CA PRO A 363 24.66 -7.47 -19.65
C PRO A 363 25.99 -6.94 -20.18
N LEU A 364 26.58 -5.97 -19.47
CA LEU A 364 27.80 -5.29 -19.89
C LEU A 364 28.97 -5.63 -18.99
N LYS A 365 28.81 -5.48 -17.67
CA LYS A 365 29.86 -5.76 -16.70
C LYS A 365 29.29 -6.04 -15.31
N ILE A 366 30.07 -6.76 -14.52
CA ILE A 366 29.73 -7.13 -13.14
C ILE A 366 30.93 -6.91 -12.23
N ALA A 367 30.68 -6.51 -10.98
CA ALA A 367 31.71 -6.33 -9.96
C ALA A 367 31.25 -6.86 -8.61
N ASP A 368 32.20 -7.02 -7.69
CA ASP A 368 31.93 -7.10 -6.27
C ASP A 368 31.36 -5.79 -5.75
N ASN A 369 30.43 -5.86 -4.80
CA ASN A 369 29.86 -4.69 -4.14
C ASN A 369 30.79 -4.21 -3.00
N SER A 370 31.96 -3.71 -3.39
CA SER A 370 32.95 -3.11 -2.48
C SER A 370 33.14 -1.62 -2.77
N GLU A 371 33.79 -0.88 -1.87
CA GLU A 371 34.08 0.56 -2.08
C GLU A 371 34.89 0.84 -3.35
N ASN A 372 35.68 -0.14 -3.81
CA ASN A 372 36.49 -0.05 -5.02
C ASN A 372 36.21 -1.25 -5.94
N PRO A 373 35.04 -1.28 -6.60
CA PRO A 373 34.53 -2.44 -7.31
C PRO A 373 35.39 -2.78 -8.53
N LYS A 374 35.80 -4.04 -8.66
CA LYS A 374 36.60 -4.51 -9.81
C LYS A 374 35.71 -5.07 -10.90
N TRP A 375 35.38 -4.20 -11.84
CA TRP A 375 34.52 -4.54 -12.99
C TRP A 375 35.12 -5.59 -13.92
N LYS A 376 34.33 -6.61 -14.23
CA LYS A 376 34.59 -7.64 -15.24
C LYS A 376 33.57 -7.52 -16.36
N THR A 377 34.03 -7.42 -17.60
CA THR A 377 33.14 -7.40 -18.78
C THR A 377 32.43 -8.73 -18.96
N VAL A 378 31.12 -8.69 -19.18
CA VAL A 378 30.31 -9.84 -19.56
C VAL A 378 30.32 -9.97 -21.09
N LYS A 379 30.88 -11.07 -21.58
CA LYS A 379 30.94 -11.42 -23.01
C LYS A 379 29.82 -12.38 -23.42
#